data_AF-F4FZ28-F1
#
_entry.id   AF-F4FZ28-F1
#
_cell.length_a   1.000
_cell.length_b   1.000
_cell.length_c   1.000
_cell.angle_alpha   90.00
_cell.angle_beta   90.00
_cell.angle_gamma   90.00
#
_symmetry.space_group_name_H-M   'P 1'
#
loop_
_entity.id
_entity.type
_entity.pdbx_description
1 polymer ?
#
loop_
_entity_poly.entity_id
_entity_poly.type
_entity_poly.pdbx_seq_one_letter_code
_entity_poly.pdbx_strand_id
1 'polypeptide(L)'
;MNYLNLGKYIGISLLFVSALVYILGDPLLRLISYQGPIISGALLGWYVIHSSTPQDRYIEDQDNEKVPVTSLLLRKRAWLLITLGIALLIPWFTPQVFAISLRDQFFFVVAFLFQVIGGFVIGYVIPSLRFMEKFILYSLGFGADLFFILLLYIDSMLFYISQTVLLNDVIILVYGIKLLEGILFGVYIVKRINAI
;
A
#
# COMPACT_ATOMS: atom_id res chain seq x y z
N MET A 1 7.85 -3.15 -22.25
CA MET A 1 6.85 -4.25 -22.24
C MET A 1 7.05 -5.25 -21.10
N ASN A 2 8.28 -5.63 -20.73
CA ASN A 2 8.52 -6.67 -19.71
C ASN A 2 8.12 -6.26 -18.27
N TYR A 3 8.39 -5.00 -17.88
CA TYR A 3 8.07 -4.50 -16.53
C TYR A 3 6.57 -4.35 -16.24
N LEU A 4 5.74 -4.06 -17.26
CA LEU A 4 4.29 -3.95 -17.10
C LEU A 4 3.66 -5.31 -16.79
N ASN A 5 4.05 -6.33 -17.54
CA ASN A 5 3.61 -7.69 -17.30
C ASN A 5 4.11 -8.20 -15.94
N LEU A 6 5.36 -7.87 -15.58
CA LEU A 6 5.90 -8.19 -14.26
C LEU A 6 5.07 -7.55 -13.14
N GLY A 7 4.74 -6.26 -13.24
CA GLY A 7 3.90 -5.55 -12.26
C GLY A 7 2.51 -6.19 -12.09
N LYS A 8 1.87 -6.57 -13.20
CA LYS A 8 0.60 -7.32 -13.18
C LYS A 8 0.74 -8.66 -12.44
N TYR A 9 1.72 -9.48 -12.81
CA TYR A 9 1.89 -10.80 -12.21
C TYR A 9 2.26 -10.70 -10.73
N ILE A 10 3.12 -9.76 -10.33
CA ILE A 10 3.45 -9.51 -8.93
C ILE A 10 2.19 -9.06 -8.18
N GLY A 11 1.42 -8.11 -8.72
CA GLY A 11 0.18 -7.66 -8.10
C GLY A 11 -0.82 -8.80 -7.87
N ILE A 12 -1.07 -9.64 -8.88
CA ILE A 12 -1.99 -10.78 -8.76
C ILE A 12 -1.46 -11.83 -7.78
N SER A 13 -0.17 -12.19 -7.87
CA SER A 13 0.44 -13.17 -6.97
C SER A 13 0.41 -12.71 -5.52
N LEU A 14 0.71 -11.43 -5.27
CA LEU A 14 0.59 -10.84 -3.94
C LEU A 14 -0.86 -10.91 -3.46
N LEU A 15 -1.84 -10.55 -4.29
CA LEU A 15 -3.25 -10.62 -3.90
C LEU A 15 -3.65 -12.02 -3.46
N PHE A 16 -3.23 -13.03 -4.21
CA PHE A 16 -3.54 -14.43 -3.95
C PHE A 16 -2.91 -14.89 -2.64
N VAL A 17 -1.62 -14.62 -2.43
CA VAL A 17 -0.92 -14.96 -1.19
C VAL A 17 -1.55 -14.23 0.00
N SER A 18 -1.85 -12.94 -0.15
CA SER A 18 -2.49 -12.16 0.90
C SER A 18 -3.88 -12.67 1.22
N ALA A 19 -4.70 -13.03 0.24
CA ALA A 19 -6.01 -13.63 0.47
C ALA A 19 -5.89 -14.96 1.24
N LEU A 20 -4.91 -15.81 0.90
CA LEU A 20 -4.67 -17.06 1.64
C LEU A 20 -4.28 -16.80 3.10
N VAL A 21 -3.34 -15.88 3.35
CA VAL A 21 -2.93 -15.51 4.72
C VAL A 21 -4.08 -14.84 5.47
N TYR A 22 -4.89 -14.03 4.78
CA TYR A 22 -6.05 -13.37 5.37
C TYR A 22 -7.12 -14.39 5.80
N ILE A 23 -7.33 -15.47 5.04
CA ILE A 23 -8.32 -16.51 5.38
C ILE A 23 -7.78 -17.49 6.44
N LEU A 24 -6.54 -17.96 6.26
CA LEU A 24 -5.97 -19.09 7.01
C LEU A 24 -5.07 -18.68 8.18
N GLY A 25 -4.58 -17.43 8.18
CA GLY A 25 -3.68 -16.93 9.22
C GLY A 25 -4.37 -16.83 10.58
N ASP A 26 -3.57 -16.76 11.63
CA ASP A 26 -4.04 -16.38 12.96
C ASP A 26 -4.41 -14.88 13.00
N PRO A 27 -5.07 -14.39 14.06
CA PRO A 27 -5.51 -12.99 14.14
C PRO A 27 -4.39 -11.96 13.91
N LEU A 28 -3.15 -12.29 14.29
CA LEU A 28 -2.01 -11.40 14.13
C LEU A 28 -1.49 -11.38 12.68
N LEU A 29 -1.33 -12.55 12.06
CA LEU A 29 -0.95 -12.67 10.66
C LEU A 29 -2.01 -12.04 9.75
N ARG A 30 -3.29 -12.20 10.08
CA ARG A 30 -4.38 -11.49 9.41
C ARG A 30 -4.23 -9.99 9.52
N LEU A 31 -3.96 -9.51 10.74
CA LEU A 31 -3.75 -8.09 10.97
C LEU A 31 -2.59 -7.55 10.15
N ILE A 32 -1.43 -8.21 10.13
CA ILE A 32 -0.22 -7.78 9.40
C ILE A 32 -0.38 -7.92 7.88
N SER A 33 -1.20 -8.87 7.43
CA SER A 33 -1.41 -9.12 5.99
C SER A 33 -2.13 -8.00 5.25
N TYR A 34 -2.67 -6.98 5.94
CA TYR A 34 -3.35 -5.82 5.36
C TYR A 34 -2.56 -5.05 4.30
N GLN A 35 -1.23 -5.07 4.37
CA GLN A 35 -0.38 -4.38 3.39
C GLN A 35 -0.44 -5.07 2.04
N GLY A 36 -0.62 -6.39 2.04
CA GLY A 36 -0.75 -7.23 0.86
C GLY A 36 -1.83 -6.78 -0.13
N PRO A 37 -3.13 -6.71 0.27
CA PRO A 37 -4.19 -6.24 -0.60
C PRO A 37 -3.99 -4.78 -1.05
N ILE A 38 -3.42 -3.91 -0.22
CA ILE A 38 -3.16 -2.50 -0.56
C ILE A 38 -2.08 -2.39 -1.63
N ILE A 39 -0.93 -3.03 -1.42
CA ILE A 39 0.20 -3.04 -2.36
C ILE A 39 -0.23 -3.70 -3.68
N SER A 40 -0.93 -4.83 -3.60
CA SER A 40 -1.47 -5.51 -4.77
C SER A 40 -2.43 -4.61 -5.55
N GLY A 41 -3.40 -4.00 -4.86
CA GLY A 41 -4.33 -3.03 -5.45
C GLY A 41 -3.56 -1.91 -6.14
N ALA A 42 -2.58 -1.31 -5.47
CA ALA A 42 -1.77 -0.23 -6.02
C ALA A 42 -1.00 -0.64 -7.28
N LEU A 43 -0.38 -1.82 -7.29
CA LEU A 43 0.29 -2.36 -8.48
C LEU A 43 -0.67 -2.60 -9.64
N LEU A 44 -1.89 -3.06 -9.36
CA LEU A 44 -2.93 -3.24 -10.38
C LEU A 44 -3.44 -1.90 -10.91
N GLY A 45 -3.65 -0.90 -10.05
CA GLY A 45 -4.03 0.46 -10.46
C GLY A 45 -2.97 1.10 -11.35
N TRP A 46 -1.70 0.97 -10.95
CA TRP A 46 -0.55 1.39 -11.73
C TRP A 46 -0.47 0.66 -13.08
N TYR A 47 -0.67 -0.66 -13.08
CA TYR A 47 -0.71 -1.44 -14.31
C TYR A 47 -1.83 -0.98 -15.25
N VAL A 48 -3.03 -0.71 -14.75
CA VAL A 48 -4.18 -0.28 -15.57
C VAL A 48 -3.90 1.04 -16.26
N ILE A 49 -3.39 2.06 -15.56
CA ILE A 49 -3.13 3.36 -16.19
C ILE A 49 -2.03 3.29 -17.25
N HIS A 50 -1.00 2.47 -17.03
CA HIS A 50 0.09 2.30 -18.00
C HIS A 50 -0.29 1.40 -19.19
N SER A 51 -1.05 0.34 -18.97
CA SER A 51 -1.50 -0.58 -20.04
C SER A 51 -2.59 0.03 -20.92
N SER A 52 -3.41 0.92 -20.37
CA SER A 52 -4.47 1.61 -21.11
C SER A 52 -3.97 2.82 -21.91
N THR A 53 -2.68 3.15 -21.80
CA THR A 53 -2.10 4.32 -22.46
C THR A 53 -1.28 3.89 -23.69
N PRO A 54 -1.64 4.36 -24.91
CA PRO A 54 -0.85 4.13 -26.13
C PRO A 54 0.60 4.58 -25.96
N GLN A 55 1.56 3.88 -26.58
CA GLN A 55 3.01 4.16 -26.41
C GLN A 55 3.40 5.58 -26.84
N ASP A 56 2.68 6.11 -27.83
CA ASP A 56 2.80 7.44 -28.42
C ASP A 56 2.10 8.53 -27.58
N ARG A 57 1.48 8.16 -26.44
CA ARG A 57 0.84 9.08 -25.49
C ARG A 57 1.53 9.08 -24.12
N TYR A 58 2.86 9.05 -24.14
CA TYR A 58 3.72 9.27 -22.99
C TYR A 58 4.42 10.63 -23.12
N ILE A 59 4.46 11.39 -22.04
CA ILE A 59 5.17 12.66 -21.96
C ILE A 59 6.22 12.54 -20.86
N GLU A 60 7.40 13.12 -21.08
CA GLU A 60 8.38 13.30 -20.01
C GLU A 60 7.90 14.44 -19.11
N ASP A 61 7.56 14.13 -17.86
CA ASP A 61 7.21 15.15 -16.86
C ASP A 61 8.46 15.96 -16.47
N GLN A 62 8.26 17.05 -15.73
CA GLN A 62 9.32 17.96 -15.27
C GLN A 62 10.46 17.26 -14.51
N ASP A 63 10.19 16.06 -14.00
CA ASP A 63 11.16 15.22 -13.32
C ASP A 63 11.85 14.19 -14.28
N ASN A 64 11.76 14.29 -15.61
CA ASN A 64 12.28 13.28 -16.57
C ASN A 64 11.69 11.85 -16.41
N GLU A 65 10.50 11.73 -15.82
CA GLU A 65 9.76 10.47 -15.76
C GLU A 65 8.84 10.35 -16.97
N LYS A 66 8.76 9.17 -17.61
CA LYS A 66 7.79 8.91 -18.67
C LYS A 66 6.42 8.65 -18.06
N VAL A 67 5.53 9.62 -18.18
CA VAL A 67 4.20 9.58 -17.56
C VAL A 67 3.11 9.45 -18.62
N PRO A 68 2.07 8.63 -18.38
CA PRO A 68 0.88 8.62 -19.21
C PRO A 68 0.21 9.99 -19.32
N VAL A 69 -0.23 10.40 -20.52
CA VAL A 69 -0.99 11.66 -20.71
C VAL A 69 -2.27 11.68 -19.85
N THR A 70 -2.90 10.53 -19.65
CA THR A 70 -4.07 10.36 -18.78
C THR A 70 -3.78 10.79 -17.34
N SER A 71 -2.58 10.53 -16.83
CA SER A 71 -2.14 10.99 -15.50
C SER A 71 -2.09 12.51 -15.39
N LEU A 72 -1.73 13.22 -16.46
CA LEU A 72 -1.71 14.69 -16.46
C LEU A 72 -3.11 15.28 -16.29
N LEU A 73 -4.13 14.63 -16.89
CA LEU A 73 -5.53 15.02 -16.72
C LEU A 73 -6.02 14.79 -15.28
N LEU A 74 -5.51 13.73 -14.64
CA LEU A 74 -5.85 13.38 -13.26
C LEU A 74 -5.16 14.28 -12.22
N ARG A 75 -4.05 14.94 -12.57
CA ARG A 75 -3.21 15.73 -11.64
C ARG A 75 -4.01 16.71 -10.78
N LYS A 76 -4.97 17.44 -11.36
CA LYS A 76 -5.80 18.42 -10.62
C LYS A 76 -6.74 17.78 -9.59
N ARG A 77 -7.08 16.49 -9.77
CA ARG A 77 -7.97 15.72 -8.91
C ARG A 77 -7.22 14.64 -8.12
N ALA A 78 -5.89 14.57 -8.26
CA ALA A 78 -5.07 13.51 -7.70
C ALA A 78 -5.23 13.44 -6.17
N TRP A 79 -5.14 14.59 -5.49
CA TRP A 79 -5.32 14.68 -4.05
C TRP A 79 -6.71 14.22 -3.59
N LEU A 80 -7.77 14.56 -4.32
CA LEU A 80 -9.13 14.11 -3.99
C LEU A 80 -9.24 12.58 -4.07
N LEU A 81 -8.66 11.98 -5.11
CA LEU A 81 -8.67 10.52 -5.28
C LEU A 81 -7.78 9.82 -4.24
N ILE A 82 -6.65 10.42 -3.87
CA ILE A 82 -5.80 9.92 -2.78
C ILE A 82 -6.56 9.99 -1.46
N THR A 83 -7.23 11.09 -1.15
CA THR A 83 -8.07 11.21 0.06
C THR A 83 -9.19 10.19 0.07
N LEU A 84 -9.84 9.94 -1.08
CA LEU A 84 -10.84 8.89 -1.21
C LEU A 84 -10.24 7.50 -0.94
N GLY A 85 -9.09 7.19 -1.55
CA GLY A 85 -8.35 5.95 -1.30
C GLY A 85 -8.03 5.78 0.18
N ILE A 86 -7.47 6.80 0.82
CA ILE A 86 -7.16 6.81 2.25
C ILE A 86 -8.42 6.63 3.12
N ALA A 87 -9.53 7.29 2.76
CA ALA A 87 -10.79 7.15 3.49
C ALA A 87 -11.38 5.74 3.40
N LEU A 88 -11.11 5.01 2.31
CA LEU A 88 -11.46 3.59 2.21
C LEU A 88 -10.58 2.71 3.09
N LEU A 89 -9.36 3.15 3.43
CA LEU A 89 -8.38 2.36 4.21
C LEU A 89 -8.49 2.61 5.72
N ILE A 90 -8.50 3.87 6.15
CA ILE A 90 -8.36 4.28 7.58
C ILE A 90 -9.33 3.57 8.52
N PRO A 91 -10.64 3.45 8.23
CA PRO A 91 -11.59 2.87 9.18
C PRO A 91 -11.20 1.47 9.65
N TRP A 92 -10.57 0.69 8.76
CA TRP A 92 -10.18 -0.69 9.00
C TRP A 92 -8.90 -0.85 9.82
N PHE A 93 -8.16 0.23 10.06
CA PHE A 93 -6.96 0.26 10.91
C PHE A 93 -7.24 0.71 12.33
N THR A 94 -8.49 1.07 12.65
CA THR A 94 -8.85 1.38 14.03
C THR A 94 -8.97 0.08 14.84
N PRO A 95 -8.37 -0.01 16.04
CA PRO A 95 -8.38 -1.23 16.84
C PRO A 95 -9.78 -1.81 17.08
N GLN A 96 -10.77 -0.93 17.25
CA GLN A 96 -12.17 -1.32 17.50
C GLN A 96 -12.81 -1.98 16.28
N VAL A 97 -12.65 -1.39 15.09
CA VAL A 97 -13.20 -1.95 13.85
C VAL A 97 -12.49 -3.24 13.48
N PHE A 98 -11.18 -3.31 13.71
CA PHE A 98 -10.42 -4.54 13.50
C PHE A 98 -10.87 -5.68 14.43
N ALA A 99 -11.11 -5.39 15.71
CA ALA A 99 -11.63 -6.39 16.65
C ALA A 99 -13.01 -6.92 16.23
N ILE A 100 -13.86 -6.06 15.64
CA ILE A 100 -15.16 -6.46 15.09
C ILE A 100 -14.98 -7.32 13.83
N SER A 101 -14.11 -6.92 12.91
CA SER A 101 -13.88 -7.66 11.66
C SER A 101 -13.28 -9.04 11.90
N LEU A 102 -12.53 -9.26 12.99
CA LEU A 102 -12.09 -10.60 13.37
C LEU A 102 -13.23 -11.53 13.81
N ARG A 103 -14.36 -10.99 14.28
CA ARG A 103 -15.51 -11.76 14.80
C ARG A 103 -16.61 -11.94 13.77
N ASP A 104 -16.77 -10.98 12.86
CA ASP A 104 -17.79 -10.97 11.82
C ASP A 104 -17.17 -11.16 10.42
N GLN A 105 -17.49 -12.29 9.79
CA GLN A 105 -16.99 -12.65 8.46
C GLN A 105 -17.37 -11.64 7.37
N PHE A 106 -18.52 -10.96 7.50
CA PHE A 106 -18.93 -9.95 6.53
C PHE A 106 -18.00 -8.73 6.60
N PHE A 107 -17.80 -8.18 7.80
CA PHE A 107 -16.87 -7.06 8.01
C PHE A 107 -15.44 -7.43 7.61
N PHE A 108 -15.04 -8.68 7.82
CA PHE A 108 -13.74 -9.20 7.39
C PHE A 108 -13.55 -9.11 5.87
N VAL A 109 -14.51 -9.62 5.09
CA VAL A 109 -14.44 -9.58 3.61
C VAL A 109 -14.51 -8.14 3.10
N VAL A 110 -15.38 -7.31 3.69
CA VAL A 110 -15.52 -5.90 3.29
C VAL A 110 -14.23 -5.14 3.56
N ALA A 111 -13.56 -5.36 4.70
CA ALA A 111 -12.27 -4.76 5.00
C ALA A 111 -11.22 -5.07 3.92
N PHE A 112 -11.11 -6.34 3.54
CA PHE A 112 -10.19 -6.78 2.48
C PHE A 112 -10.48 -6.09 1.14
N LEU A 113 -11.76 -6.03 0.73
CA LEU A 113 -12.14 -5.37 -0.52
C LEU A 113 -11.83 -3.87 -0.50
N PHE A 114 -12.12 -3.19 0.59
CA PHE A 114 -11.82 -1.78 0.76
C PHE A 114 -10.30 -1.52 0.74
N GLN A 115 -9.50 -2.42 1.29
CA GLN A 115 -8.03 -2.37 1.20
C GLN A 115 -7.53 -2.48 -0.23
N VAL A 116 -8.06 -3.45 -1.00
CA VAL A 116 -7.72 -3.61 -2.42
C VAL A 116 -8.15 -2.39 -3.24
N ILE A 117 -9.39 -1.92 -3.07
CA ILE A 117 -9.93 -0.78 -3.83
C ILE A 117 -9.18 0.51 -3.46
N GLY A 118 -8.95 0.77 -2.18
CA GLY A 118 -8.19 1.93 -1.71
C GLY A 118 -6.78 1.94 -2.28
N GLY A 119 -6.07 0.80 -2.23
CA GLY A 119 -4.77 0.62 -2.87
C GLY A 119 -4.83 0.89 -4.38
N PHE A 120 -5.82 0.33 -5.08
CA PHE A 120 -6.01 0.52 -6.52
C PHE A 120 -6.18 1.99 -6.91
N VAL A 121 -7.05 2.72 -6.21
CA VAL A 121 -7.28 4.15 -6.46
C VAL A 121 -5.99 4.94 -6.29
N ILE A 122 -5.23 4.68 -5.22
CA ILE A 122 -3.95 5.35 -4.98
C ILE A 122 -2.95 5.00 -6.10
N GLY A 123 -2.76 3.72 -6.41
CA GLY A 123 -1.82 3.27 -7.45
C GLY A 123 -2.13 3.77 -8.85
N TYR A 124 -3.42 3.90 -9.19
CA TYR A 124 -3.88 4.49 -10.45
C TYR A 124 -3.49 5.97 -10.56
N VAL A 125 -3.45 6.69 -9.44
CA VAL A 125 -3.22 8.13 -9.39
C VAL A 125 -1.75 8.48 -9.14
N ILE A 126 -0.96 7.60 -8.53
CA ILE A 126 0.47 7.83 -8.23
C ILE A 126 1.25 8.39 -9.42
N PRO A 127 1.09 7.90 -10.67
CA PRO A 127 1.82 8.46 -11.81
C PRO A 127 1.54 9.94 -12.08
N SER A 128 0.40 10.48 -11.63
CA SER A 128 0.05 11.91 -11.80
C SER A 128 0.77 12.85 -10.83
N LEU A 129 1.39 12.30 -9.77
CA LEU A 129 2.07 13.07 -8.74
C LEU A 129 3.50 13.44 -9.13
N ARG A 130 3.93 14.63 -8.69
CA ARG A 130 5.34 15.06 -8.74
C ARG A 130 6.19 14.19 -7.84
N PHE A 131 7.50 14.18 -8.09
CA PHE A 131 8.45 13.51 -7.20
C PHE A 131 8.27 13.91 -5.73
N MET A 132 8.19 15.21 -5.42
CA MET A 132 8.00 15.68 -4.03
C MET A 132 6.68 15.21 -3.42
N GLU A 133 5.62 15.10 -4.22
CA GLU A 133 4.32 14.62 -3.74
C GLU A 133 4.35 13.11 -3.46
N LYS A 134 4.98 12.33 -4.35
CA LYS A 134 5.26 10.90 -4.14
C LYS A 134 6.11 10.68 -2.88
N PHE A 135 7.12 11.51 -2.68
CA PHE A 135 7.99 11.47 -1.51
C PHE A 135 7.22 11.70 -0.21
N ILE A 136 6.38 12.74 -0.17
CA ILE A 136 5.53 13.04 0.99
C ILE A 136 4.56 11.89 1.26
N LEU A 137 3.86 11.41 0.23
CA LEU A 137 2.88 10.34 0.37
C LEU A 137 3.51 9.05 0.92
N TYR A 138 4.67 8.66 0.37
CA TYR A 138 5.38 7.48 0.85
C TYR A 138 5.88 7.65 2.28
N SER A 139 6.46 8.81 2.62
CA SER A 139 6.94 9.10 3.98
C SER A 139 5.81 9.09 5.01
N LEU A 140 4.63 9.61 4.64
CA LEU A 140 3.42 9.54 5.48
C LEU A 140 2.93 8.11 5.65
N GLY A 141 2.91 7.31 4.58
CA GLY A 141 2.56 5.88 4.65
C GLY A 141 3.51 5.09 5.55
N PHE A 142 4.82 5.29 5.36
CA PHE A 142 5.86 4.67 6.19
C PHE A 142 5.72 5.06 7.66
N GLY A 143 5.47 6.34 7.95
CA GLY A 143 5.19 6.81 9.31
C GLY A 143 3.92 6.20 9.89
N ALA A 144 2.84 6.14 9.11
CA ALA A 144 1.57 5.54 9.54
C ALA A 144 1.73 4.06 9.90
N ASP A 145 2.53 3.30 9.16
CA ASP A 145 2.80 1.89 9.48
C ASP A 145 3.57 1.73 10.80
N LEU A 146 4.53 2.61 11.09
CA LEU A 146 5.23 2.62 12.38
C LEU A 146 4.29 3.00 13.53
N PHE A 147 3.42 3.99 13.33
CA PHE A 147 2.38 4.34 14.30
C PHE A 147 1.38 3.21 14.51
N PHE A 148 1.00 2.49 13.46
CA PHE A 148 0.12 1.33 13.55
C PHE A 148 0.77 0.23 14.39
N ILE A 149 2.04 -0.08 14.18
CA ILE A 149 2.80 -1.02 15.01
C ILE A 149 2.81 -0.60 16.49
N LEU A 150 3.02 0.69 16.76
CA LEU A 150 2.97 1.23 18.12
C LEU A 150 1.58 1.09 18.75
N LEU A 151 0.51 1.38 17.99
CA LEU A 151 -0.87 1.23 18.45
C LEU A 151 -1.19 -0.22 18.82
N LEU A 152 -0.75 -1.19 18.03
CA LEU A 152 -0.92 -2.61 18.34
C LEU A 152 -0.23 -3.02 19.63
N TYR A 153 0.97 -2.47 19.88
CA TYR A 153 1.72 -2.73 21.10
C TYR A 153 0.96 -2.22 22.33
N ILE A 154 0.48 -0.97 22.27
CA ILE A 154 -0.29 -0.35 23.36
C ILE A 154 -1.60 -1.09 23.60
N ASP A 155 -2.26 -1.53 22.53
CA ASP A 155 -3.59 -2.14 22.57
C ASP A 155 -3.56 -3.68 22.55
N SER A 156 -2.41 -4.27 22.85
CA SER A 156 -2.17 -5.73 22.85
C SER A 156 -3.18 -6.53 23.68
N MET A 157 -3.72 -5.91 24.73
CA MET A 157 -4.75 -6.49 25.59
C MET A 157 -6.10 -6.67 24.88
N LEU A 158 -6.46 -5.82 23.90
CA LEU A 158 -7.70 -5.97 23.13
C LEU A 158 -7.67 -7.17 22.17
N PHE A 159 -6.48 -7.60 21.77
CA PHE A 159 -6.31 -8.70 20.82
C PHE A 159 -6.12 -10.07 21.50
N TYR A 160 -6.07 -10.12 22.84
CA TYR A 160 -5.83 -11.35 23.61
C TYR A 160 -4.52 -12.08 23.22
N ILE A 161 -3.52 -11.34 22.74
CA ILE A 161 -2.22 -11.87 22.32
C ILE A 161 -1.18 -11.57 23.39
N SER A 162 -0.29 -12.53 23.70
CA SER A 162 0.79 -12.26 24.64
C SER A 162 1.73 -11.20 24.06
N GLN A 163 2.15 -10.25 24.90
CA GLN A 163 3.07 -9.18 24.48
C GLN A 163 4.38 -9.73 23.89
N THR A 164 4.83 -10.91 24.33
CA THR A 164 6.02 -11.59 23.82
C THR A 164 5.87 -12.09 22.39
N VAL A 165 4.70 -12.64 22.02
CA VAL A 165 4.41 -13.08 20.64
C VAL A 165 4.30 -11.86 19.74
N LEU A 166 3.54 -10.85 20.17
CA LEU A 166 3.41 -9.59 19.45
C LEU A 166 4.77 -8.94 19.17
N LEU A 167 5.68 -8.93 20.15
CA LEU A 167 7.01 -8.35 19.99
C LEU A 167 7.84 -9.08 18.92
N ASN A 168 7.82 -10.42 18.92
CA ASN A 168 8.59 -11.20 17.93
C ASN A 168 8.10 -10.95 16.51
N ASP A 169 6.78 -10.93 16.30
CA ASP A 169 6.19 -10.71 14.99
C ASP A 169 6.34 -9.26 14.51
N VAL A 170 6.28 -8.29 15.43
CA VAL A 170 6.59 -6.89 15.15
C VAL A 170 8.06 -6.74 14.74
N ILE A 171 9.00 -7.42 15.42
CA ILE A 171 10.43 -7.40 15.04
C ILE A 171 10.60 -7.95 13.63
N ILE A 172 9.95 -9.06 13.29
CA ILE A 172 10.00 -9.63 11.94
C ILE A 172 9.45 -8.63 10.90
N LEU A 173 8.31 -7.99 11.18
CA LEU A 173 7.72 -6.99 10.30
C LEU A 173 8.64 -5.77 10.10
N VAL A 174 9.22 -5.26 11.19
CA VAL A 174 10.09 -4.07 11.16
C VAL A 174 11.38 -4.36 10.42
N TYR A 175 12.11 -5.41 10.80
CA TYR A 175 13.42 -5.71 10.23
C TYR A 175 13.35 -6.44 8.89
N GLY A 176 12.36 -7.31 8.70
CA GLY A 176 12.22 -8.12 7.50
C GLY A 176 11.51 -7.39 6.35
N ILE A 177 10.62 -6.46 6.65
CA ILE A 177 9.81 -5.77 5.63
C ILE A 177 10.07 -4.27 5.64
N LYS A 178 9.80 -3.57 6.75
CA LYS A 178 9.84 -2.10 6.78
C LYS A 178 11.23 -1.53 6.56
N LEU A 179 12.26 -2.16 7.12
CA LEU A 179 13.64 -1.75 6.89
C LEU A 179 14.02 -1.85 5.41
N LEU A 180 13.66 -2.97 4.74
CA LEU A 180 13.91 -3.15 3.31
C LEU A 180 13.13 -2.14 2.47
N GLU A 181 11.88 -1.87 2.82
CA GLU A 181 11.05 -0.82 2.20
C GLU A 181 11.75 0.54 2.29
N GLY A 182 12.20 0.91 3.49
CA GLY A 182 12.92 2.16 3.75
C GLY A 182 14.22 2.26 2.96
N ILE A 183 15.00 1.17 2.87
CA ILE A 183 16.23 1.11 2.06
C ILE A 183 15.91 1.31 0.57
N LEU A 184 14.92 0.59 0.03
CA LEU A 184 14.52 0.70 -1.37
C LEU A 184 14.07 2.12 -1.72
N PHE A 185 13.31 2.75 -0.82
CA PHE A 185 12.89 4.13 -0.98
C PHE A 185 14.04 5.13 -0.88
N GLY A 186 14.98 4.93 0.06
CA GLY A 186 16.20 5.73 0.15
C GLY A 186 17.03 5.66 -1.12
N VAL A 187 17.21 4.44 -1.67
CA VAL A 187 17.90 4.23 -2.96
C VAL A 187 17.16 4.94 -4.11
N TYR A 188 15.83 4.88 -4.14
CA TYR A 188 15.03 5.61 -5.12
C TYR A 188 15.28 7.13 -5.06
N ILE A 189 15.30 7.71 -3.86
CA ILE A 189 15.58 9.15 -3.67
C ILE A 189 17.00 9.52 -4.11
N VAL A 190 18.01 8.77 -3.67
CA VAL A 190 19.43 9.04 -4.00
C VAL A 190 19.64 9.03 -5.51
N LYS A 191 19.10 8.02 -6.20
CA LYS A 191 19.13 7.95 -7.68
C LYS A 191 18.41 9.12 -8.34
N ARG A 192 17.40 9.68 -7.68
CA ARG A 192 16.56 10.73 -8.25
C ARG A 192 17.17 12.12 -8.13
N ILE A 193 17.88 12.37 -7.04
CA ILE A 193 18.51 13.66 -6.76
C ILE A 193 19.91 13.77 -7.41
N ASN A 194 20.36 12.75 -8.16
CA ASN A 194 21.74 12.66 -8.70
C ASN A 194 22.78 12.91 -7.60
N ALA A 195 22.53 12.40 -6.39
CA ALA A 195 23.52 12.48 -5.31
C ALA A 195 24.73 11.55 -5.54
N ILE A 196 24.79 10.87 -6.70
CA ILE A 196 25.92 10.12 -7.26
C ILE A 196 25.87 10.27 -8.79
#